data_AF-A0A543L1U4-F1
#
_entry.id   AF-A0A543L1U4-F1
#
_cell.length_a   1.000
_cell.length_b   1.000
_cell.length_c   1.000
_cell.angle_alpha   90.00
_cell.angle_beta   90.00
_cell.angle_gamma   90.00
#
_symmetry.space_group_name_H-M   'P 1'
#
loop_
_entity.id
_entity.type
_entity.pdbx_description
1 polymer ?
#
loop_
_entity_poly.entity_id
_entity_poly.type
_entity_poly.pdbx_seq_one_letter_code
_entity_poly.pdbx_strand_id
1 'polypeptide(L)'
;MREPVKKKRPGQSGSADSSEFVRQDRIEVRVNHHEKKRITQLSIERGFETTAQYVRTQAMTPGAENPNAQRQAQYACMHQLNRMGTNINQIARHLNSGGTPDGEILLVLVKLLEHAEMLYEKANAQPAGAP
;
A
#
# COMPACT_ATOMS: atom_id res chain seq x y z
N MET A 1 28.93 10.28 11.21
CA MET A 1 27.91 10.05 10.16
C MET A 1 27.48 11.40 9.62
N ARG A 2 27.34 11.55 8.30
CA ARG A 2 26.77 12.78 7.72
C ARG A 2 25.28 12.81 8.02
N GLU A 3 24.74 14.00 8.29
CA GLU A 3 23.30 14.17 8.52
C GLU A 3 22.50 13.93 7.22
N PRO A 4 21.33 13.27 7.30
CA PRO A 4 20.53 12.96 6.13
C PRO A 4 19.90 14.23 5.53
N VAL A 5 20.15 14.46 4.24
CA VAL A 5 19.62 15.64 3.53
C VAL A 5 18.22 15.36 3.02
N LYS A 6 17.21 16.12 3.48
CA LYS A 6 15.83 16.05 2.98
C LYS A 6 15.76 16.51 1.52
N LYS A 7 14.94 15.83 0.70
CA LYS A 7 14.69 16.24 -0.68
C LYS A 7 13.95 17.58 -0.72
N LYS A 8 14.36 18.45 -1.65
CA LYS A 8 13.74 19.77 -1.85
C LYS A 8 12.58 19.76 -2.86
N ARG A 9 12.55 18.79 -3.81
CA ARG A 9 11.52 18.67 -4.85
C ARG A 9 11.30 17.21 -5.28
N PRO A 10 10.07 16.82 -5.70
CA PRO A 10 9.84 15.55 -6.40
C PRO A 10 10.64 15.51 -7.71
N GLY A 11 11.27 14.37 -8.05
CA GLY A 11 11.95 14.17 -9.33
C GLY A 11 13.48 14.27 -9.35
N GLN A 12 14.16 14.59 -8.24
CA GLN A 12 15.63 14.51 -8.16
C GLN A 12 16.18 13.07 -8.20
N SER A 13 15.32 12.06 -8.41
CA SER A 13 15.67 10.64 -8.44
C SER A 13 14.60 9.82 -9.19
N GLY A 14 14.22 10.18 -10.42
CA GLY A 14 13.18 9.44 -11.17
C GLY A 14 11.76 9.59 -10.59
N SER A 15 10.75 9.28 -11.39
CA SER A 15 9.35 9.57 -11.07
C SER A 15 8.73 8.71 -9.96
N ALA A 16 9.23 7.48 -9.71
CA ALA A 16 8.71 6.62 -8.63
C ALA A 16 9.52 6.60 -7.33
N ASP A 17 10.45 7.52 -7.14
CA ASP A 17 11.27 7.47 -5.93
C ASP A 17 10.59 8.12 -4.72
N SER A 18 10.02 7.27 -3.86
CA SER A 18 9.31 7.63 -2.64
C SER A 18 10.19 8.05 -1.45
N SER A 19 11.52 8.00 -1.55
CA SER A 19 12.40 8.37 -0.42
C SER A 19 12.27 9.84 -0.03
N GLU A 20 12.15 10.14 1.26
CA GLU A 20 12.13 11.51 1.80
C GLU A 20 13.51 12.17 1.78
N PHE A 21 14.57 11.37 1.84
CA PHE A 21 15.96 11.81 1.89
C PHE A 21 16.70 11.53 0.58
N VAL A 22 17.71 12.35 0.30
CA VAL A 22 18.64 12.16 -0.81
C VAL A 22 19.56 10.97 -0.50
N ARG A 23 19.75 10.08 -1.46
CA ARG A 23 20.69 8.96 -1.33
C ARG A 23 22.09 9.47 -1.59
N GLN A 24 22.89 9.57 -0.54
CA GLN A 24 24.26 10.08 -0.59
C GLN A 24 25.31 8.96 -0.58
N ASP A 25 24.93 7.78 -0.11
CA ASP A 25 25.82 6.63 0.04
C ASP A 25 25.60 5.60 -1.09
N ARG A 26 26.70 4.96 -1.50
CA ARG A 26 26.69 3.91 -2.51
C ARG A 26 27.02 2.56 -1.87
N ILE A 27 26.19 1.57 -2.16
CA ILE A 27 26.46 0.16 -1.84
C ILE A 27 26.90 -0.52 -3.13
N GLU A 28 28.05 -1.20 -3.10
CA GLU A 28 28.58 -1.97 -4.22
C GLU A 28 28.64 -3.44 -3.86
N VAL A 29 28.16 -4.30 -4.77
CA VAL A 29 28.19 -5.75 -4.61
C VAL A 29 28.72 -6.34 -5.90
N ARG A 30 29.71 -7.23 -5.80
CA ARG A 30 30.19 -8.01 -6.94
C ARG A 30 29.21 -9.14 -7.21
N VAL A 31 28.79 -9.27 -8.46
CA VAL A 31 27.90 -10.33 -8.93
C VAL A 31 28.45 -10.90 -10.22
N ASN A 32 28.19 -12.18 -10.47
CA ASN A 32 28.43 -12.79 -11.77
C ASN A 32 27.33 -12.42 -12.78
N HIS A 33 27.52 -12.81 -14.05
CA HIS A 33 26.59 -12.49 -15.12
C HIS A 33 25.18 -13.09 -14.90
N HIS A 34 25.12 -14.31 -14.38
CA HIS A 34 23.85 -15.02 -14.15
C HIS A 34 23.03 -14.36 -13.03
N GLU A 35 23.68 -13.99 -11.93
CA GLU A 35 23.08 -13.25 -10.82
C GLU A 35 22.54 -11.90 -11.29
N LYS A 36 23.35 -11.13 -12.03
CA LYS A 36 22.92 -9.84 -12.57
C LYS A 36 21.66 -9.99 -13.43
N LYS A 37 21.65 -10.96 -14.35
CA LYS A 37 20.49 -11.23 -15.21
C LYS A 37 19.26 -11.61 -14.38
N ARG A 38 19.42 -12.47 -13.37
CA ARG A 38 18.32 -12.89 -12.49
C ARG A 38 17.75 -11.72 -11.68
N ILE A 39 18.60 -10.87 -11.11
CA ILE A 39 18.17 -9.70 -10.33
C ILE A 39 17.41 -8.70 -11.22
N THR A 40 17.91 -8.44 -12.43
CA THR A 40 17.20 -7.57 -13.38
C THR A 40 15.86 -8.17 -13.79
N GLN A 41 15.80 -9.47 -14.09
CA GLN A 41 14.56 -10.15 -14.43
C GLN A 41 13.52 -10.08 -13.30
N LEU A 42 13.94 -10.36 -12.06
CA LEU A 42 13.07 -10.25 -10.87
C LEU A 42 12.55 -8.82 -10.66
N SER A 43 13.37 -7.81 -10.97
CA SER A 43 12.92 -6.42 -10.87
C SER A 43 11.78 -6.09 -11.83
N ILE A 44 11.82 -6.65 -13.05
CA ILE A 44 10.76 -6.49 -14.05
C ILE A 44 9.51 -7.28 -13.67
N GLU A 45 9.68 -8.55 -13.29
CA GLU A 45 8.57 -9.44 -12.91
C GLU A 45 7.75 -8.88 -11.74
N ARG A 46 8.42 -8.21 -10.80
CA ARG A 46 7.77 -7.57 -9.65
C ARG A 46 7.38 -6.10 -9.91
N GLY A 47 7.50 -5.64 -11.15
CA GLY A 47 7.03 -4.33 -11.61
C GLY A 47 7.83 -3.13 -11.12
N PHE A 48 9.05 -3.30 -10.60
CA PHE A 48 9.89 -2.17 -10.17
C PHE A 48 10.41 -1.39 -11.38
N GLU A 49 10.52 -0.06 -11.26
CA GLU A 49 11.00 0.79 -12.36
C GLU A 49 12.49 0.58 -12.66
N THR A 50 13.29 0.28 -11.64
CA THR A 50 14.72 0.07 -11.79
C THR A 50 15.22 -1.09 -10.92
N THR A 51 16.26 -1.77 -11.40
CA THR A 51 16.93 -2.82 -10.62
C THR A 51 17.50 -2.30 -9.31
N ALA A 52 17.97 -1.04 -9.26
CA ALA A 52 18.47 -0.41 -8.03
C ALA A 52 17.36 -0.17 -7.00
N GLN A 53 16.14 0.17 -7.44
CA GLN A 53 14.98 0.29 -6.56
C GLN A 53 14.61 -1.08 -5.98
N TYR A 54 14.52 -2.10 -6.84
CA TYR A 54 14.24 -3.47 -6.42
C TYR A 54 15.23 -3.98 -5.37
N VAL A 55 16.53 -3.89 -5.64
CA VAL A 55 17.57 -4.37 -4.71
C VAL A 55 17.50 -3.65 -3.37
N ARG A 56 17.31 -2.32 -3.37
CA ARG A 56 17.15 -1.56 -2.12
C ARG A 56 15.92 -1.99 -1.34
N THR A 57 14.77 -2.11 -2.00
CA THR A 57 13.52 -2.50 -1.36
C THR A 57 13.64 -3.88 -0.73
N GLN A 58 14.20 -4.86 -1.45
CA GLN A 58 14.40 -6.20 -0.88
C GLN A 58 15.45 -6.24 0.23
N ALA A 59 16.51 -5.41 0.15
CA ALA A 59 17.54 -5.35 1.20
C ALA A 59 17.05 -4.69 2.50
N MET A 60 16.11 -3.75 2.41
CA MET A 60 15.53 -3.09 3.60
C MET A 60 14.30 -3.82 4.14
N THR A 61 13.52 -4.46 3.26
CA THR A 61 12.30 -5.17 3.61
C THR A 61 12.17 -6.40 2.71
N PRO A 62 12.75 -7.53 3.12
CA PRO A 62 12.67 -8.77 2.35
C PRO A 62 11.22 -9.15 2.04
N GLY A 63 10.92 -9.45 0.76
CA GLY A 63 9.57 -9.81 0.32
C GLY A 63 8.65 -8.64 -0.02
N ALA A 64 9.08 -7.38 0.18
CA ALA A 64 8.24 -6.23 -0.13
C ALA A 64 7.88 -6.13 -1.63
N GLU A 65 6.64 -5.72 -1.89
CA GLU A 65 6.13 -5.47 -3.24
C GLU A 65 6.62 -4.11 -3.78
N ASN A 66 6.29 -3.81 -5.05
CA ASN A 66 6.58 -2.49 -5.63
C ASN A 66 5.86 -1.38 -4.82
N PRO A 67 6.60 -0.35 -4.35
CA PRO A 67 6.02 0.80 -3.63
C PRO A 67 4.86 1.49 -4.35
N ASN A 68 4.87 1.55 -5.69
CA ASN A 68 3.78 2.15 -6.47
C ASN A 68 2.51 1.30 -6.43
N ALA A 69 2.65 -0.04 -6.53
CA ALA A 69 1.53 -0.96 -6.45
C ALA A 69 0.89 -0.90 -5.05
N GLN A 70 1.73 -0.90 -4.00
CA GLN A 70 1.25 -0.76 -2.62
C GLN A 70 0.52 0.57 -2.39
N ARG A 71 1.07 1.68 -2.90
CA ARG A 71 0.43 3.00 -2.81
C ARG A 71 -0.89 3.04 -3.58
N GLN A 72 -0.96 2.43 -4.76
CA GLN A 72 -2.20 2.35 -5.53
C GLN A 72 -3.28 1.52 -4.83
N ALA A 73 -2.90 0.40 -4.22
CA ALA A 73 -3.80 -0.41 -3.39
C ALA A 73 -4.31 0.38 -2.18
N GLN A 74 -3.44 1.15 -1.51
CA GLN A 74 -3.83 2.04 -0.41
C GLN A 74 -4.82 3.12 -0.86
N TYR A 75 -4.58 3.77 -2.01
CA TYR A 75 -5.51 4.75 -2.57
C TYR A 75 -6.86 4.13 -2.94
N ALA A 76 -6.86 2.94 -3.54
CA ALA A 76 -8.09 2.23 -3.87
C ALA A 76 -8.89 1.88 -2.60
N CYS A 77 -8.21 1.41 -1.55
CA CYS A 77 -8.82 1.15 -0.25
C CYS A 77 -9.41 2.43 0.36
N MET A 78 -8.64 3.51 0.41
CA MET A 78 -9.09 4.80 0.94
C MET A 78 -10.29 5.35 0.17
N HIS A 79 -10.33 5.17 -1.16
CA HIS A 79 -11.48 5.55 -1.97
C HIS A 79 -12.75 4.77 -1.59
N GLN A 80 -12.64 3.44 -1.40
CA GLN A 80 -13.78 2.63 -0.96
C GLN A 80 -14.26 3.02 0.45
N LEU A 81 -13.33 3.26 1.38
CA LEU A 81 -13.67 3.73 2.74
C LEU A 81 -14.41 5.07 2.71
N ASN A 82 -13.96 6.03 1.89
CA ASN A 82 -14.65 7.31 1.72
C ASN A 82 -16.07 7.15 1.15
N ARG A 83 -16.25 6.20 0.22
CA ARG A 83 -17.57 5.88 -0.34
C ARG A 83 -18.48 5.27 0.72
N MET A 84 -17.97 4.33 1.52
CA MET A 84 -18.71 3.75 2.64
C MET A 84 -19.11 4.84 3.66
N GLY A 85 -18.17 5.69 4.07
CA GLY A 85 -18.45 6.80 4.99
C GLY A 85 -19.50 7.77 4.45
N THR A 86 -19.47 8.06 3.15
CA THR A 86 -20.49 8.90 2.48
C THR A 86 -21.87 8.26 2.56
N ASN A 87 -21.99 6.97 2.26
CA ASN A 87 -23.25 6.24 2.33
C ASN A 87 -23.79 6.19 3.77
N ILE A 88 -22.93 5.92 4.76
CA ILE A 88 -23.30 5.92 6.18
C ILE A 88 -23.81 7.30 6.60
N ASN A 89 -23.15 8.38 6.16
CA ASN A 89 -23.57 9.75 6.47
C ASN A 89 -24.92 10.11 5.81
N GLN A 90 -25.20 9.61 4.61
CA GLN A 90 -26.51 9.78 3.96
C GLN A 90 -27.62 9.06 4.73
N ILE A 91 -27.36 7.83 5.17
CA ILE A 91 -28.29 7.07 6.02
C ILE A 91 -28.53 7.83 7.33
N ALA A 92 -27.48 8.27 8.02
CA ALA A 92 -27.61 9.03 9.26
C ALA A 92 -28.46 10.31 9.09
N ARG A 93 -28.27 11.05 7.99
CA ARG A 93 -29.09 12.23 7.68
C ARG A 93 -30.55 11.87 7.42
N HIS A 94 -30.80 10.80 6.68
CA HIS A 94 -32.16 10.32 6.41
C HIS A 94 -32.89 9.96 7.71
N LEU A 95 -32.22 9.21 8.60
CA LEU A 95 -32.73 8.87 9.93
C LEU A 95 -33.00 10.11 10.78
N ASN A 96 -32.04 11.03 10.84
CA ASN A 96 -32.18 12.28 11.61
C ASN A 96 -33.29 13.21 11.08
N SER A 97 -33.66 13.09 9.81
CA SER A 97 -34.76 13.84 9.20
C SER A 97 -36.15 13.25 9.48
N GLY A 98 -36.24 12.18 10.28
CA GLY A 98 -37.50 11.49 10.60
C GLY A 98 -37.86 10.39 9.60
N GLY A 99 -36.97 10.06 8.66
CA GLY A 99 -37.09 8.87 7.84
C GLY A 99 -36.91 7.62 8.69
N THR A 100 -37.84 6.68 8.62
CA THR A 100 -37.66 5.37 9.24
C THR A 100 -37.00 4.46 8.20
N PRO A 101 -35.88 3.81 8.54
CA PRO A 101 -35.29 2.84 7.64
C PRO A 101 -36.27 1.68 7.57
N ASP A 102 -36.66 1.31 6.36
CA ASP A 102 -37.45 0.09 6.17
C ASP A 102 -36.62 -1.15 6.60
N GLY A 103 -37.30 -2.28 6.73
CA GLY A 103 -36.65 -3.54 7.13
C GLY A 103 -35.55 -3.98 6.18
N GLU A 104 -35.58 -3.53 4.92
CA GLU A 104 -34.61 -3.88 3.89
C GLU A 104 -33.30 -3.09 4.07
N ILE A 105 -33.40 -1.79 4.37
CA ILE A 105 -32.25 -0.93 4.74
C ILE A 105 -31.56 -1.47 5.99
N LEU A 106 -32.34 -1.84 7.01
CA LEU A 106 -31.79 -2.43 8.24
C LEU A 106 -31.05 -3.74 7.96
N LEU A 107 -31.61 -4.61 7.13
CA LEU A 107 -30.99 -5.88 6.75
C LEU A 107 -29.67 -5.66 5.98
N VAL A 108 -29.63 -4.68 5.07
CA VAL A 108 -28.40 -4.33 4.32
C VAL A 108 -27.32 -3.78 5.25
N LEU A 109 -27.70 -2.96 6.24
CA LEU A 109 -26.75 -2.40 7.21
C LEU A 109 -26.12 -3.49 8.09
N VAL A 110 -26.93 -4.44 8.56
CA VAL A 110 -26.43 -5.60 9.33
C VAL A 110 -25.44 -6.41 8.48
N LYS A 111 -25.78 -6.72 7.23
CA LYS A 111 -24.89 -7.46 6.32
C LYS A 111 -23.57 -6.72 6.06
N LEU A 112 -23.62 -5.40 5.89
CA LEU A 112 -22.41 -4.58 5.72
C LEU A 112 -21.51 -4.61 6.96
N LEU A 113 -22.11 -4.55 8.15
CA LEU A 113 -21.39 -4.64 9.41
C LEU A 113 -20.69 -6.01 9.56
N GLU A 114 -21.42 -7.10 9.35
CA GLU A 114 -20.87 -8.47 9.39
C GLU A 114 -19.70 -8.65 8.40
N HIS A 115 -19.83 -8.09 7.19
CA HIS A 115 -18.77 -8.16 6.20
C HIS A 115 -17.53 -7.36 6.61
N ALA A 116 -17.72 -6.17 7.19
CA ALA A 116 -16.63 -5.34 7.68
C ALA A 116 -15.90 -6.01 8.85
N GLU A 117 -16.63 -6.64 9.78
CA GLU A 117 -16.07 -7.41 10.90
C GLU A 117 -15.28 -8.62 10.40
N MET A 118 -15.81 -9.40 9.45
CA MET A 118 -15.07 -10.51 8.84
C MET A 118 -13.77 -10.05 8.17
N LEU A 119 -13.78 -8.91 7.49
CA LEU A 119 -12.58 -8.37 6.85
C LEU A 119 -11.56 -7.90 7.89
N TYR A 120 -12.02 -7.28 8.98
CA TYR A 120 -11.19 -6.85 10.09
C TYR A 120 -10.52 -8.04 10.79
N GLU A 121 -11.29 -9.08 11.10
CA GLU A 121 -10.78 -10.33 11.69
C GLU A 121 -9.77 -11.01 10.77
N LYS A 122 -10.04 -11.08 9.46
CA LYS A 122 -9.08 -11.63 8.48
C LYS A 122 -7.79 -10.82 8.37
N ALA A 123 -7.87 -9.49 8.51
CA ALA A 123 -6.71 -8.62 8.47
C ALA A 123 -5.88 -8.70 9.76
N ASN A 124 -6.52 -8.94 10.90
CA ASN A 124 -5.87 -9.06 12.21
C ASN A 124 -5.46 -10.49 12.57
N ALA A 125 -5.99 -11.49 11.89
CA ALA A 125 -5.46 -12.84 11.89
C ALA A 125 -4.05 -12.78 11.28
N GLN A 126 -3.03 -12.74 12.15
CA GLN A 126 -1.63 -12.83 11.76
C GLN A 126 -1.43 -13.96 10.76
N PRO A 127 -0.56 -13.81 9.74
CA PRO A 127 -0.17 -14.96 8.93
C PRO A 127 0.46 -16.00 9.87
N ALA A 128 -0.20 -17.16 9.97
CA ALA A 128 0.35 -18.31 10.66
C ALA A 128 1.66 -18.70 9.95
N GLY A 129 2.79 -18.28 10.54
CA GLY A 129 4.13 -18.54 10.04
C GLY A 129 4.72 -17.41 9.21
N ALA A 130 5.36 -16.45 9.88
CA ALA A 130 6.60 -15.88 9.38
C ALA A 130 7.73 -16.40 10.28
N PRO A 131 8.87 -16.85 9.73
CA PRO A 131 10.04 -17.26 10.51
C PRO A 131 10.61 -16.10 11.35
#